data_AF-A0AAD6FMH4-F1
#
_entry.id   AF-A0AAD6FMH4-F1
#
_cell.length_a   1.000
_cell.length_b   1.000
_cell.length_c   1.000
_cell.angle_alpha   90.00
_cell.angle_beta   90.00
_cell.angle_gamma   90.00
#
_symmetry.space_group_name_H-M   'P 1'
#
loop_
_entity.id
_entity.type
_entity.pdbx_description
1 polymer ?
#
loop_
_entity_poly.entity_id
_entity_poly.type
_entity_poly.pdbx_seq_one_letter_code
_entity_poly.pdbx_strand_id
1 'polypeptide(L)'
;IVNSIRAKALQHRLFKSLLDELDSVYGDLILHADVRWLSRGKVLQRFLDLLPEIISFLKSRNEEYEQLSDDTWLLDLGFLTDLTAKLNDLNRELQGKDRELGHMISAVEAFKGLLLDDAESPSLQDTGSLGLLQLRHCGPVA
;
A
#
# COMPACT_ATOMS: atom_id res chain seq x y z
N ILE A 1 -3.46 9.74 -10.36
CA ILE A 1 -2.96 8.58 -11.14
C ILE A 1 -4.03 7.47 -11.25
N VAL A 2 -4.44 6.79 -10.18
CA VAL A 2 -5.42 5.66 -10.28
C VAL A 2 -6.68 6.05 -11.04
N ASN A 3 -7.32 7.17 -10.70
CA ASN A 3 -8.53 7.64 -11.39
C ASN A 3 -8.28 7.98 -12.87
N SER A 4 -7.11 8.51 -13.26
CA SER A 4 -6.83 8.83 -14.67
C SER A 4 -6.68 7.56 -15.53
N ILE A 5 -6.22 6.46 -14.92
CA ILE A 5 -6.13 5.14 -15.54
C ILE A 5 -7.51 4.47 -15.54
N ARG A 6 -8.19 4.41 -14.40
CA ARG A 6 -9.43 3.63 -14.19
C ARG A 6 -10.70 4.28 -14.69
N ALA A 7 -10.83 5.61 -14.67
CA ALA A 7 -12.07 6.29 -15.05
C ALA A 7 -12.24 6.43 -16.58
N LYS A 8 -11.15 6.27 -17.35
CA LYS A 8 -11.16 6.39 -18.82
C LYS A 8 -11.08 5.00 -19.43
N ALA A 9 -12.14 4.56 -20.14
CA ALA A 9 -12.26 3.19 -20.67
C ALA A 9 -11.06 2.74 -21.52
N LEU A 10 -10.55 3.60 -22.41
CA LEU A 10 -9.36 3.27 -23.21
C LEU A 10 -8.11 3.08 -22.33
N GLN A 11 -7.88 3.99 -21.38
CA GLN A 11 -6.72 3.93 -20.50
C GLN A 11 -6.75 2.70 -19.62
N HIS A 12 -7.93 2.36 -19.11
CA HIS A 12 -8.14 1.17 -18.31
C HIS A 12 -7.83 -0.10 -19.11
N ARG A 13 -8.34 -0.22 -20.35
CA ARG A 13 -8.04 -1.36 -21.22
C ARG A 13 -6.55 -1.48 -21.54
N LEU A 14 -5.89 -0.37 -21.90
CA LEU A 14 -4.46 -0.38 -22.21
C LEU A 14 -3.63 -0.77 -20.99
N PHE A 15 -3.97 -0.24 -19.82
CA PHE A 15 -3.27 -0.61 -18.58
C PHE A 15 -3.45 -2.09 -18.26
N LYS A 16 -4.66 -2.64 -18.38
CA LYS A 16 -4.89 -4.08 -18.20
C LYS A 16 -4.06 -4.93 -19.16
N SER A 17 -4.00 -4.56 -20.44
CA SER A 17 -3.16 -5.27 -21.41
C SER A 17 -1.68 -5.23 -21.03
N LEU A 18 -1.18 -4.11 -20.48
CA LEU A 18 0.19 -4.02 -19.96
C LEU A 18 0.39 -4.97 -18.76
N LEU A 19 -0.55 -5.02 -17.82
CA LEU A 19 -0.47 -5.93 -16.67
C LEU A 19 -0.43 -7.40 -17.11
N ASP A 20 -1.25 -7.76 -18.10
CA ASP A 20 -1.28 -9.12 -18.66
C ASP A 20 0.04 -9.46 -19.39
N GLU A 21 0.63 -8.50 -20.10
CA GLU A 21 1.92 -8.66 -20.79
C GLU A 21 3.09 -8.84 -19.82
N LEU A 22 3.07 -8.15 -18.69
CA LEU A 22 4.12 -8.19 -17.67
C LEU A 22 3.94 -9.31 -16.64
N ASP A 23 2.89 -10.12 -16.76
CA ASP A 23 2.49 -11.14 -15.77
C ASP A 23 2.41 -10.54 -14.34
N SER A 24 1.80 -9.36 -14.24
CA SER A 24 1.73 -8.60 -13.00
C SER A 24 0.96 -9.32 -11.91
N VAL A 25 1.31 -9.04 -10.65
CA VAL A 25 0.68 -9.63 -9.45
C VAL A 25 -0.85 -9.42 -9.41
N TYR A 26 -1.33 -8.33 -10.01
CA TYR A 26 -2.76 -8.08 -10.18
C TYR A 26 -3.07 -7.75 -11.64
N GLY A 27 -4.20 -8.27 -12.15
CA GLY A 27 -4.70 -7.93 -13.49
C GLY A 27 -5.50 -6.62 -13.56
N ASP A 28 -5.60 -5.84 -12.47
CA ASP A 28 -6.30 -4.54 -12.50
C ASP A 28 -6.02 -3.67 -11.26
N LEU A 29 -6.17 -2.35 -11.43
CA LEU A 29 -6.25 -1.41 -10.32
C LEU A 29 -7.64 -1.42 -9.66
N ILE A 30 -7.69 -1.16 -8.36
CA ILE A 30 -8.95 -0.94 -7.65
C ILE A 30 -9.39 0.52 -7.88
N LEU A 31 -10.64 0.71 -8.30
CA LEU A 31 -11.32 2.00 -8.15
C LEU A 31 -12.10 1.96 -6.83
N HIS A 32 -12.12 3.08 -6.10
CA HIS A 32 -12.77 3.16 -4.79
C HIS A 32 -14.20 2.58 -4.80
N ALA A 33 -14.53 1.81 -3.77
CA ALA A 33 -15.89 1.38 -3.44
C ALA A 33 -16.34 2.03 -2.12
N ASP A 34 -17.66 2.18 -1.94
CA ASP A 34 -18.32 3.14 -1.04
C ASP A 34 -18.14 2.96 0.48
N VAL A 35 -17.24 2.07 0.95
CA VAL A 35 -16.76 2.10 2.34
C VAL A 35 -15.50 2.97 2.41
N ARG A 36 -15.75 4.29 2.50
CA ARG A 36 -14.90 5.38 2.01
C ARG A 36 -13.44 5.43 2.49
N TRP A 37 -13.07 4.82 3.61
CA TRP A 37 -11.68 4.85 4.10
C TRP A 37 -10.98 3.47 4.02
N LEU A 38 -11.68 2.37 4.31
CA LEU A 38 -11.15 1.00 4.15
C LEU A 38 -10.81 0.67 2.70
N SER A 39 -11.61 1.16 1.75
CA SER A 39 -11.34 1.00 0.34
C SER A 39 -10.13 1.80 -0.11
N ARG A 40 -9.77 2.88 0.58
CA ARG A 40 -8.57 3.69 0.28
C ARG A 40 -7.29 2.95 0.64
N GLY A 41 -7.22 2.28 1.80
CA GLY A 41 -6.05 1.48 2.17
C GLY A 41 -5.75 0.37 1.16
N LYS A 42 -6.79 -0.32 0.67
CA LYS A 42 -6.63 -1.34 -0.39
C LYS A 42 -6.16 -0.75 -1.73
N VAL A 43 -6.58 0.46 -2.06
CA VAL A 43 -6.11 1.17 -3.25
C VAL A 43 -4.64 1.55 -3.10
N LEU A 44 -4.21 2.03 -1.92
CA LEU A 44 -2.81 2.35 -1.64
C LEU A 44 -1.91 1.11 -1.76
N GLN A 45 -2.32 -0.01 -1.13
CA GLN A 45 -1.58 -1.26 -1.24
C GLN A 45 -1.43 -1.70 -2.70
N ARG A 46 -2.52 -1.72 -3.47
CA ARG A 46 -2.46 -2.12 -4.88
C ARG A 46 -1.68 -1.15 -5.74
N PHE A 47 -1.67 0.13 -5.39
CA PHE A 47 -0.88 1.14 -6.07
C PHE A 47 0.62 0.88 -5.87
N LEU A 48 1.05 0.57 -4.64
CA LEU A 48 2.44 0.23 -4.35
C LEU A 48 2.85 -1.10 -5.01
N ASP A 49 2.00 -2.12 -4.93
CA ASP A 49 2.28 -3.43 -5.52
C ASP A 49 2.43 -3.39 -7.05
N LEU A 50 1.78 -2.42 -7.72
CA LEU A 50 1.84 -2.18 -9.16
C LEU A 50 2.65 -0.93 -9.53
N LEU A 51 3.47 -0.41 -8.62
CA LEU A 51 4.20 0.84 -8.82
C LEU A 51 5.08 0.81 -10.08
N PRO A 52 5.84 -0.27 -10.37
CA PRO A 52 6.64 -0.35 -11.59
C PRO A 52 5.82 -0.23 -12.88
N GLU A 53 4.68 -0.94 -12.95
CA GLU A 53 3.78 -0.94 -14.10
C GLU A 53 3.09 0.40 -14.28
N ILE A 54 2.70 1.04 -13.16
CA ILE A 54 2.14 2.39 -13.17
C ILE A 54 3.16 3.38 -13.72
N ILE A 55 4.42 3.34 -13.25
CA ILE A 55 5.48 4.22 -13.74
C ILE A 55 5.71 3.99 -15.25
N SER A 56 5.77 2.73 -15.68
CA SER A 56 5.92 2.36 -17.09
C SER A 56 4.77 2.92 -17.95
N PHE A 57 3.53 2.76 -17.49
CA PHE A 57 2.33 3.23 -18.20
C PHE A 57 2.23 4.76 -18.27
N LEU A 58 2.70 5.48 -17.25
CA LEU A 58 2.72 6.94 -17.27
C LEU A 58 3.80 7.46 -18.22
N LYS A 59 4.98 6.81 -18.26
CA LYS A 59 6.03 7.11 -19.24
C LYS A 59 5.55 6.92 -20.67
N SER A 60 4.78 5.85 -20.97
CA SER A 60 4.22 5.65 -22.32
C SER A 60 3.19 6.71 -22.71
N ARG A 61 2.68 7.49 -21.74
CA ARG A 61 1.77 8.63 -21.93
C ARG A 61 2.49 9.97 -21.86
N ASN A 62 3.82 9.98 -21.73
CA ASN A 62 4.63 11.17 -21.53
C ASN A 62 4.17 11.99 -20.30
N GLU A 63 3.71 11.29 -19.25
CA GLU A 63 3.34 11.86 -17.95
C GLU A 63 4.40 11.50 -16.92
N GLU A 64 4.95 12.49 -16.24
CA GLU A 64 5.95 12.31 -15.19
C GLU A 64 5.44 12.89 -13.86
N TYR A 65 5.76 12.20 -12.78
CA TYR A 65 5.43 12.57 -11.41
C TYR A 65 6.70 12.43 -10.58
N GLU A 66 7.26 13.53 -10.13
CA GLU A 66 8.51 13.57 -9.35
C GLU A 66 8.43 12.68 -8.11
N GLN A 67 7.25 12.61 -7.47
CA GLN A 67 6.97 11.79 -6.29
C GLN A 67 7.21 10.29 -6.52
N LEU A 68 7.03 9.80 -7.76
CA LEU A 68 7.24 8.38 -8.08
C LEU A 68 8.72 8.03 -8.27
N SER A 69 9.60 9.03 -8.21
CA SER A 69 11.06 8.90 -8.26
C SER A 69 11.73 9.36 -6.96
N ASP A 70 10.95 9.85 -5.99
CA ASP A 70 11.44 10.31 -4.69
C ASP A 70 11.29 9.19 -3.65
N ASP A 71 12.42 8.60 -3.27
CA ASP A 71 12.47 7.51 -2.29
C ASP A 71 11.88 7.92 -0.94
N THR A 72 12.04 9.18 -0.51
CA THR A 72 11.49 9.65 0.77
C THR A 72 9.97 9.69 0.70
N TRP A 73 9.43 10.21 -0.40
CA TRP A 73 7.98 10.23 -0.61
C TRP A 73 7.40 8.81 -0.72
N LEU A 74 8.10 7.89 -1.38
CA LEU A 74 7.68 6.49 -1.48
C LEU A 74 7.72 5.78 -0.12
N LEU A 75 8.69 6.10 0.74
CA LEU A 75 8.73 5.62 2.12
C LEU A 75 7.53 6.13 2.92
N ASP A 76 7.21 7.42 2.84
CA ASP A 76 6.04 8.01 3.50
C ASP A 76 4.73 7.35 3.01
N LEU A 77 4.63 7.09 1.70
CA LEU A 77 3.50 6.38 1.12
C LEU A 77 3.41 4.93 1.61
N GLY A 78 4.54 4.25 1.74
CA GLY A 78 4.64 2.91 2.32
C GLY A 78 4.14 2.88 3.76
N PHE A 79 4.67 3.78 4.60
CA PHE A 79 4.23 3.95 5.98
C PHE A 79 2.73 4.21 6.09
N LEU A 80 2.20 5.13 5.28
CA LEU A 80 0.76 5.40 5.24
C LEU A 80 -0.04 4.17 4.86
N THR A 81 0.45 3.38 3.90
CA THR A 81 -0.20 2.15 3.45
C THR A 81 -0.27 1.13 4.57
N ASP A 82 0.85 0.88 5.26
CA ASP A 82 0.92 -0.04 6.40
C ASP A 82 0.01 0.41 7.55
N LEU A 83 0.01 1.70 7.88
CA LEU A 83 -0.87 2.27 8.90
C LEU A 83 -2.34 2.06 8.53
N THR A 84 -2.73 2.31 7.28
CA THR A 84 -4.11 2.08 6.84
C THR A 84 -4.52 0.61 6.84
N ALA A 85 -3.57 -0.31 6.60
CA ALA A 85 -3.81 -1.74 6.73
C ALA A 85 -4.09 -2.12 8.19
N LYS A 86 -3.28 -1.64 9.13
CA LYS A 86 -3.48 -1.87 10.58
C LYS A 86 -4.79 -1.28 11.08
N LEU A 87 -5.17 -0.08 10.63
CA LEU A 87 -6.47 0.51 10.94
C LEU A 87 -7.63 -0.35 10.40
N ASN A 88 -7.50 -0.89 9.19
CA ASN A 88 -8.50 -1.79 8.62
C ASN A 88 -8.62 -3.10 9.42
N ASP A 89 -7.51 -3.65 9.90
CA ASP A 89 -7.52 -4.83 10.78
C ASP A 89 -8.23 -4.53 12.10
N LEU A 90 -7.85 -3.44 12.79
CA LEU A 90 -8.56 -2.99 13.99
C LEU A 90 -10.05 -2.79 13.73
N ASN A 91 -10.42 -2.14 12.64
CA ASN A 91 -11.82 -1.92 12.30
C ASN A 91 -12.58 -3.23 12.05
N ARG A 92 -11.96 -4.22 11.38
CA ARG A 92 -12.57 -5.56 11.24
C ARG A 92 -12.73 -6.23 12.58
N GLU A 93 -11.77 -6.04 13.49
CA GLU A 93 -11.87 -6.60 14.82
C GLU A 93 -12.99 -5.97 15.65
N LEU A 94 -13.24 -4.67 15.48
CA LEU A 94 -14.31 -3.97 16.20
C LEU A 94 -15.71 -4.22 15.61
N GLN A 95 -15.82 -4.55 14.31
CA GLN A 95 -17.09 -4.75 13.61
C GLN A 95 -17.62 -6.19 13.64
N GLY A 96 -16.89 -7.14 14.23
CA GLY A 96 -17.33 -8.54 14.34
C GLY A 96 -18.61 -8.69 15.16
N LYS A 97 -19.50 -9.61 14.76
CA LYS A 97 -20.61 -10.05 15.62
C LYS A 97 -20.04 -10.82 16.82
N ASP A 98 -20.69 -10.70 17.98
CA ASP A 98 -20.36 -11.44 19.21
C ASP A 98 -18.96 -11.14 19.79
N ARG A 99 -18.51 -9.87 19.70
CA ARG A 99 -17.31 -9.40 20.42
C ARG A 99 -17.67 -8.97 21.83
N GLU A 100 -17.05 -9.57 22.83
CA GLU A 100 -17.11 -9.07 24.20
C GLU A 100 -16.39 -7.72 24.30
N LEU A 101 -16.96 -6.79 25.09
CA LEU A 101 -16.43 -5.44 25.27
C LEU A 101 -14.94 -5.44 25.68
N GLY A 102 -14.53 -6.38 26.53
CA GLY A 102 -13.13 -6.52 26.96
C GLY A 102 -12.18 -6.75 25.80
N HIS A 103 -12.55 -7.63 24.85
CA HIS A 103 -11.74 -7.89 23.65
C HIS A 103 -11.60 -6.64 22.76
N MET A 104 -12.66 -5.84 22.64
CA MET A 104 -12.61 -4.59 21.87
C MET A 104 -11.67 -3.56 22.52
N ILE A 105 -11.68 -3.45 23.84
CA ILE A 105 -10.77 -2.57 24.59
C ILE A 105 -9.33 -3.01 24.37
N SER A 106 -9.03 -4.31 24.54
CA SER A 106 -7.69 -4.84 24.33
C SER A 106 -7.17 -4.62 22.90
N ALA A 107 -8.02 -4.76 21.87
CA ALA A 107 -7.65 -4.50 20.49
C ALA A 107 -7.26 -3.03 20.26
N VAL A 108 -8.00 -2.08 20.85
CA VAL A 108 -7.68 -0.65 20.77
C VAL A 108 -6.39 -0.32 21.53
N GLU A 109 -6.17 -0.92 22.70
CA GLU A 109 -4.95 -0.74 23.48
C GLU A 109 -3.71 -1.27 22.74
N ALA A 110 -3.81 -2.46 22.12
CA ALA A 110 -2.75 -3.02 21.30
C ALA A 110 -2.40 -2.12 20.10
N PHE A 111 -3.43 -1.57 19.43
CA PHE A 111 -3.21 -0.63 18.33
C PHE A 111 -2.57 0.69 18.79
N LYS A 112 -2.92 1.19 19.98
CA LYS A 112 -2.24 2.36 20.56
C LYS A 112 -0.78 2.07 20.88
N GLY A 113 -0.46 0.88 21.41
CA GLY A 113 0.92 0.47 21.65
C GLY A 113 1.76 0.52 20.37
N LEU A 114 1.24 -0.03 19.28
CA LEU A 114 1.89 0.03 17.96
C LEU A 114 2.25 1.47 17.54
N LEU A 115 1.34 2.43 17.76
CA LEU A 115 1.58 3.84 17.40
C LEU A 115 2.58 4.56 18.31
N LEU A 116 2.71 4.11 19.57
CA LEU A 116 3.57 4.75 20.56
C LEU A 116 4.98 4.17 20.53
N ASP A 117 5.13 2.87 20.23
CA ASP A 117 6.44 2.23 20.07
C ASP A 117 7.20 2.80 18.84
N ASP A 118 6.49 3.18 17.77
CA ASP A 118 7.09 3.86 16.60
C ASP A 118 7.52 5.31 16.91
N ALA A 119 6.96 5.95 17.94
CA ALA A 119 7.26 7.33 18.33
C ALA A 119 8.47 7.46 19.28
N GLU A 120 8.97 6.35 19.83
CA GLU A 120 10.11 6.29 20.76
C GLU A 120 11.41 5.76 20.14
N SER A 121 11.54 5.79 18.80
CA SER A 121 12.82 5.50 18.16
C SER A 121 13.84 6.61 18.51
N PRO A 122 15.00 6.27 19.11
CA PRO A 122 16.01 7.25 19.49
C PRO A 122 16.53 7.97 18.24
N SER A 123 16.73 9.28 18.38
CA SER A 123 17.34 10.17 17.39
C SER A 123 18.37 9.46 16.51
N LEU A 124 18.16 9.50 15.20
CA LEU A 124 19.12 9.13 14.17
C LEU A 124 20.41 9.96 14.33
N GLN A 125 21.32 9.45 15.14
CA GLN A 125 22.75 9.73 15.05
C GLN A 125 23.45 8.37 15.09
N ASP A 126 23.96 7.99 13.93
CA ASP A 126 24.99 6.97 13.71
C ASP A 126 24.58 5.50 13.89
N THR A 127 24.42 4.78 12.77
CA THR A 127 25.38 3.73 12.35
C THR A 127 24.85 3.02 11.10
N GLY A 128 25.73 2.88 10.11
CA GLY A 128 25.44 2.16 8.88
C GLY A 128 25.19 0.67 9.13
N SER A 129 24.10 0.15 8.55
CA SER A 129 24.04 -1.19 7.98
C SER A 129 22.76 -1.33 7.16
N LEU A 130 22.95 -1.38 5.84
CA LEU A 130 22.07 -2.07 4.90
C LEU A 130 21.67 -3.43 5.51
N GLY A 131 20.42 -3.60 5.94
CA GLY A 131 20.04 -4.83 6.64
C GLY A 131 18.58 -5.28 6.59
N LEU A 132 17.60 -4.46 6.17
CA LEU A 132 16.19 -4.83 6.33
C LEU A 132 15.28 -4.68 5.08
N LEU A 133 15.85 -4.57 3.88
CA LEU A 133 15.06 -4.53 2.63
C LEU A 133 15.34 -5.66 1.61
N GLN A 134 15.96 -6.77 2.03
CA GLN A 134 15.98 -7.98 1.20
C GLN A 134 15.29 -9.13 1.93
N LEU A 135 14.00 -9.31 1.68
CA LEU A 135 13.33 -10.62 1.78
C LEU A 135 11.97 -10.61 1.03
N ARG A 136 11.98 -10.14 -0.22
CA ARG A 136 10.92 -10.47 -1.20
C ARG A 136 11.50 -10.51 -2.61
N HIS A 137 12.48 -11.37 -2.88
CA HIS A 137 12.76 -11.87 -4.23
C HIS A 137 13.67 -13.10 -4.12
N CYS A 138 13.04 -14.27 -4.01
CA CYS A 138 13.58 -15.53 -4.52
C CYS A 138 12.45 -16.57 -4.51
N GLY A 139 11.78 -16.73 -5.65
CA GLY A 139 11.12 -17.99 -5.97
C GLY A 139 12.18 -19.07 -6.25
N PRO A 140 11.82 -20.36 -6.18
CA PRO A 140 12.77 -21.44 -6.35
C PRO A 140 13.20 -21.57 -7.81
N VAL A 141 14.50 -21.70 -8.05
CA VAL A 141 15.05 -22.20 -9.30
C VAL A 141 15.84 -23.46 -8.96
N ALA A 142 15.47 -24.55 -9.65
CA ALA A 142 15.96 -25.93 -9.60
C ALA A 142 15.46 -26.81 -8.43
#